data_AF-A0A7X5LLQ0-F1
#
_entry.id   AF-A0A7X5LLQ0-F1
#
_cell.length_a   1.000
_cell.length_b   1.000
_cell.length_c   1.000
_cell.angle_alpha   90.00
_cell.angle_beta   90.00
_cell.angle_gamma   90.00
#
_symmetry.space_group_name_H-M   'P 1'
#
loop_
_entity.id
_entity.type
_entity.pdbx_description
1 polymer ?
#
loop_
_entity_poly.entity_id
_entity_poly.type
_entity_poly.pdbx_seq_one_letter_code
_entity_poly.pdbx_strand_id
1 'polypeptide(L)'
;MVKHLLLITLLCLSVTACDLGPDSPRGFSLPKGNVDAGKAVFLKYGCIDCHTIEGVKVPDNHTYHIPKAVPLGGSSGSITTYGELVTSIINPSHKLTRRQPVSFTSEDGTSLMRDVNDELTVSELIDLVAYLQPKYKVVPYRTSEYRLYQLRMPDKNEGN
;
A
#
# COMPACT_ATOMS: atom_id res chain seq x y z
N MET A 1 26.53 -9.29 -36.27
CA MET A 1 26.72 -9.09 -34.81
C MET A 1 26.51 -7.65 -34.37
N VAL A 2 27.24 -6.66 -34.92
CA VAL A 2 27.14 -5.24 -34.52
C VAL A 2 25.72 -4.66 -34.67
N LYS A 3 24.99 -5.02 -35.73
CA LYS A 3 23.61 -4.53 -35.99
C LYS A 3 22.59 -5.00 -34.94
N HIS A 4 22.74 -6.22 -34.42
CA HIS A 4 21.88 -6.74 -33.35
C HIS A 4 22.25 -6.11 -32.00
N LEU A 5 23.55 -5.84 -31.76
CA LEU A 5 24.01 -5.14 -30.56
C LEU A 5 23.49 -3.69 -30.49
N LEU A 6 23.43 -3.00 -31.64
CA LEU A 6 22.85 -1.67 -31.78
C LEU A 6 21.33 -1.65 -31.56
N LEU A 7 20.63 -2.69 -32.04
CA LEU A 7 19.18 -2.82 -31.83
C LEU A 7 18.83 -3.12 -30.36
N ILE A 8 19.61 -3.97 -29.70
CA ILE A 8 19.43 -4.32 -28.28
C ILE A 8 19.72 -3.11 -27.39
N THR A 9 20.77 -2.34 -27.67
CA THR A 9 21.08 -1.12 -26.91
C THR A 9 20.00 -0.06 -27.06
N LEU A 10 19.47 0.16 -28.27
CA LEU A 10 18.36 1.09 -28.49
C LEU A 10 17.08 0.65 -27.76
N LEU A 11 16.81 -0.67 -27.74
CA LEU A 11 15.67 -1.25 -27.01
C LEU A 11 15.85 -1.12 -25.49
N CYS A 12 17.05 -1.26 -24.95
CA CYS A 12 17.29 -1.06 -23.51
C CYS A 12 17.12 0.41 -23.09
N LEU A 13 17.49 1.37 -23.95
CA LEU A 13 17.33 2.80 -23.66
C LEU A 13 15.86 3.24 -23.60
N SER A 14 14.96 2.61 -24.34
CA SER A 14 13.54 2.99 -24.32
C SER A 14 12.80 2.56 -23.04
N VAL A 15 13.33 1.58 -22.29
CA VAL A 15 12.67 1.06 -21.08
C VAL A 15 12.94 1.92 -19.83
N THR A 16 14.02 2.72 -19.80
CA THR A 16 14.37 3.52 -18.62
C THR A 16 13.61 4.85 -18.53
N ALA A 17 12.97 5.27 -19.62
CA ALA A 17 12.28 6.56 -19.74
C ALA A 17 10.86 6.57 -19.14
N CYS A 18 10.27 5.41 -18.84
CA CYS A 18 8.85 5.31 -18.46
C CYS A 18 8.46 6.05 -17.16
N ASP A 19 9.41 6.32 -16.25
CA ASP A 19 9.12 7.03 -14.99
C ASP A 19 9.93 8.34 -14.84
N LEU A 20 10.25 9.03 -15.94
CA LEU A 20 10.90 10.36 -15.88
C LEU A 20 9.92 11.51 -16.17
N GLY A 21 8.62 11.22 -16.31
CA GLY A 21 7.58 12.23 -16.50
C GLY A 21 7.30 13.06 -15.23
N PRO A 22 6.48 14.13 -15.35
CA PRO A 22 6.15 15.02 -14.23
C PRO A 22 5.44 14.30 -13.06
N ASP A 23 4.77 13.18 -13.31
CA ASP A 23 4.08 12.38 -12.29
C ASP A 23 4.99 11.34 -11.61
N SER A 24 6.30 11.38 -11.88
CA SER A 24 7.24 10.42 -11.33
C SER A 24 7.39 10.56 -9.81
N PRO A 25 7.30 9.46 -9.04
CA PRO A 25 7.63 9.48 -7.62
C PRO A 25 9.16 9.49 -7.37
N ARG A 26 10.00 9.42 -8.41
CA ARG A 26 11.47 9.37 -8.24
C ARG A 26 11.98 10.69 -7.63
N GLY A 27 12.80 10.56 -6.59
CA GLY A 27 13.35 11.71 -5.86
C GLY A 27 12.39 12.31 -4.83
N PHE A 28 11.15 11.82 -4.73
CA PHE A 28 10.24 12.24 -3.66
C PHE A 28 10.78 11.78 -2.30
N SER A 29 10.96 12.73 -1.40
CA SER A 29 11.32 12.46 -0.01
C SER A 29 10.66 13.48 0.90
N LEU A 30 10.24 13.02 2.08
CA LEU A 30 9.80 13.90 3.15
C LEU A 30 10.95 14.16 4.11
N PRO A 31 11.01 15.35 4.75
CA PRO A 31 11.88 15.55 5.89
C PRO A 31 11.48 14.61 7.03
N LYS A 32 12.34 14.50 8.04
CA LYS A 32 12.04 13.70 9.23
C LYS A 32 10.88 14.32 10.00
N GLY A 33 9.78 13.58 10.15
CA GLY A 33 8.65 13.95 10.99
C GLY A 33 8.76 13.47 12.44
N ASN A 34 7.82 13.94 13.27
CA ASN A 34 7.63 13.55 14.65
C ASN A 34 6.49 12.52 14.77
N VAL A 35 6.83 11.32 15.24
CA VAL A 35 5.91 10.19 15.37
C VAL A 35 4.78 10.46 16.37
N ASP A 36 5.08 11.13 17.49
CA ASP A 36 4.08 11.41 18.52
C ASP A 36 3.10 12.51 18.06
N ALA A 37 3.63 13.53 17.38
CA ALA A 37 2.80 14.54 16.72
C ALA A 37 1.92 13.89 15.63
N GLY A 38 2.46 12.96 14.85
CA GLY A 38 1.71 12.24 13.83
C GLY A 38 0.57 11.40 14.40
N LYS A 39 0.77 10.77 15.56
CA LYS A 39 -0.31 10.10 16.28
C LYS A 39 -1.39 11.09 16.72
N ALA A 40 -0.99 12.27 17.20
CA ALA A 40 -1.95 13.32 17.57
C ALA A 40 -2.74 13.80 16.35
N VAL A 41 -2.10 13.97 15.18
CA VAL A 41 -2.75 14.29 13.90
C VAL A 41 -3.75 13.21 13.51
N PHE A 42 -3.37 11.93 13.58
CA PHE A 42 -4.25 10.79 13.27
C PHE A 42 -5.55 10.81 14.09
N LEU A 43 -5.47 11.20 15.37
CA LEU A 43 -6.62 11.35 16.24
C LEU A 43 -7.40 12.65 15.97
N LYS A 44 -6.68 13.77 15.78
CA LYS A 44 -7.25 15.10 15.52
C LYS A 44 -8.19 15.09 14.31
N TYR A 45 -7.78 14.44 13.22
CA TYR A 45 -8.54 14.43 11.97
C TYR A 45 -9.58 13.31 11.87
N GLY A 46 -9.81 12.56 12.96
CA GLY A 46 -10.83 11.50 13.00
C GLY A 46 -10.47 10.30 12.13
N CYS A 47 -9.19 10.02 11.88
CA CYS A 47 -8.80 8.88 11.03
C CYS A 47 -9.32 7.55 11.60
N ILE A 48 -9.51 7.47 12.92
CA ILE A 48 -10.08 6.31 13.61
C ILE A 48 -11.55 6.02 13.27
N ASP A 49 -12.28 7.00 12.74
CA ASP A 49 -13.70 6.85 12.40
C ASP A 49 -13.89 5.88 11.22
N CYS A 50 -12.84 5.65 10.44
CA CYS A 50 -12.83 4.69 9.33
C CYS A 50 -11.69 3.67 9.45
N HIS A 51 -10.59 4.00 10.12
CA HIS A 51 -9.38 3.18 10.13
C HIS A 51 -9.07 2.56 11.48
N THR A 52 -8.55 1.33 11.43
CA THR A 52 -7.87 0.71 12.59
C THR A 52 -6.37 0.69 12.35
N ILE A 53 -5.59 0.82 13.43
CA ILE A 53 -4.13 0.79 13.34
C ILE A 53 -3.49 0.18 14.59
N GLU A 54 -2.38 -0.52 14.41
CA GLU A 54 -1.64 -1.15 15.51
C GLU A 54 -1.18 -0.11 16.55
N GLY A 55 -1.61 -0.29 17.80
CA GLY A 55 -1.23 0.56 18.93
C GLY A 55 -2.18 1.72 19.24
N VAL A 56 -3.32 1.83 18.53
CA VAL A 56 -4.42 2.73 18.89
C VAL A 56 -5.63 1.90 19.30
N LYS A 57 -6.10 2.12 20.53
CA LYS A 57 -7.35 1.51 21.00
C LYS A 57 -8.50 2.43 20.62
N VAL A 58 -9.45 1.88 19.88
CA VAL A 58 -10.72 2.52 19.59
C VAL A 58 -11.68 2.18 20.75
N PRO A 59 -12.43 3.14 21.31
CA PRO A 59 -13.40 2.86 22.38
C PRO A 59 -14.44 1.82 21.97
N ASP A 60 -14.89 0.97 22.91
CA ASP A 60 -15.86 -0.10 22.61
C ASP A 60 -17.22 0.45 22.12
N ASN A 61 -17.57 1.68 22.49
CA ASN A 61 -18.78 2.36 22.06
C ASN A 61 -18.60 3.21 20.79
N HIS A 62 -17.42 3.15 20.14
CA HIS A 62 -17.16 3.87 18.92
C HIS A 62 -17.94 3.24 17.75
N THR A 63 -18.55 4.10 16.94
CA THR A 63 -19.25 3.68 15.72
C THR A 63 -18.47 4.18 14.51
N TYR A 64 -17.99 3.25 13.69
CA TYR A 64 -17.30 3.59 12.45
C TYR A 64 -18.26 4.22 11.44
N HIS A 65 -17.76 5.16 10.64
CA HIS A 65 -18.50 5.80 9.55
C HIS A 65 -18.70 4.88 8.33
N ILE A 66 -18.04 3.72 8.32
CA ILE A 66 -18.13 2.72 7.26
C ILE A 66 -18.47 1.35 7.85
N PRO A 67 -19.15 0.45 7.09
CA PRO A 67 -19.58 -0.86 7.60
C PRO A 67 -18.46 -1.77 8.11
N LYS A 68 -17.23 -1.56 7.62
CA LYS A 68 -16.05 -2.33 8.00
C LYS A 68 -14.85 -1.40 8.10
N ALA A 69 -14.24 -1.28 9.27
CA ALA A 69 -13.04 -0.47 9.41
C ALA A 69 -11.91 -0.96 8.49
N VAL A 70 -11.17 -0.02 7.91
CA VAL A 70 -10.05 -0.29 7.02
C VAL A 70 -8.76 -0.38 7.84
N PRO A 71 -8.13 -1.55 7.96
CA PRO A 71 -6.87 -1.67 8.70
C PRO A 71 -5.73 -0.98 7.96
N LEU A 72 -4.96 -0.15 8.67
CA LEU A 72 -3.75 0.49 8.19
C LEU A 72 -2.51 -0.25 8.72
N GLY A 73 -1.47 -0.27 7.90
CA GLY A 73 -0.24 -1.02 8.17
C GLY A 73 -0.36 -2.51 7.87
N GLY A 74 0.41 -3.31 8.60
CA GLY A 74 0.49 -4.76 8.44
C GLY A 74 1.65 -5.20 7.56
N SER A 75 1.70 -6.50 7.29
CA SER A 75 2.78 -7.15 6.56
C SER A 75 2.37 -7.41 5.10
N SER A 76 3.17 -6.95 4.14
CA SER A 76 2.95 -7.19 2.71
C SER A 76 4.24 -7.55 1.98
N GLY A 77 4.12 -8.15 0.79
CA GLY A 77 5.26 -8.42 -0.10
C GLY A 77 5.83 -7.18 -0.79
N SER A 78 5.20 -6.01 -0.61
CA SER A 78 5.54 -4.77 -1.27
C SER A 78 5.95 -3.70 -0.26
N ILE A 79 6.88 -2.83 -0.68
CA ILE A 79 7.33 -1.69 0.11
C ILE A 79 6.31 -0.57 -0.03
N THR A 80 5.73 -0.12 1.07
CA THR A 80 4.91 1.09 1.12
C THR A 80 5.82 2.31 1.25
N THR A 81 5.87 3.14 0.21
CA THR A 81 6.74 4.34 0.18
C THR A 81 6.06 5.56 0.81
N TYR A 82 6.84 6.60 1.13
CA TYR A 82 6.26 7.88 1.58
C TYR A 82 5.34 8.50 0.52
N GLY A 83 5.72 8.45 -0.76
CA GLY A 83 4.87 8.98 -1.84
C GLY A 83 3.55 8.25 -1.93
N GLU A 84 3.54 6.93 -1.68
CA GLU A 84 2.32 6.13 -1.63
C GLU A 84 1.41 6.49 -0.45
N LEU A 85 1.97 6.67 0.75
CA LEU A 85 1.21 7.09 1.92
C LEU A 85 0.63 8.49 1.73
N VAL A 86 1.45 9.44 1.27
CA VAL A 86 1.03 10.82 0.99
C VAL A 86 -0.11 10.82 -0.01
N THR A 87 0.07 10.14 -1.15
CA THR A 87 -0.96 10.04 -2.18
C THR A 87 -2.25 9.44 -1.65
N SER A 88 -2.18 8.42 -0.80
CA SER A 88 -3.37 7.79 -0.22
C SER A 88 -4.12 8.72 0.75
N ILE A 89 -3.43 9.68 1.39
CA ILE A 89 -4.03 10.66 2.30
C ILE A 89 -4.65 11.82 1.54
N ILE A 90 -3.92 12.41 0.59
CA ILE A 90 -4.33 13.65 -0.10
C ILE A 90 -5.15 13.41 -1.37
N ASN A 91 -5.17 12.16 -1.86
CA ASN A 91 -5.93 11.76 -3.03
C ASN A 91 -6.53 10.35 -2.83
N PRO A 92 -7.49 10.20 -1.90
CA PRO A 92 -7.96 8.90 -1.42
C PRO A 92 -8.64 8.05 -2.50
N SER A 93 -9.11 8.65 -3.59
CA SER A 93 -9.73 7.94 -4.72
C SER A 93 -8.70 7.36 -5.70
N HIS A 94 -7.44 7.81 -5.68
CA HIS A 94 -6.45 7.48 -6.73
C HIS A 94 -6.07 5.99 -6.81
N LYS A 95 -6.04 5.29 -5.67
CA LYS A 95 -5.63 3.88 -5.60
C LYS A 95 -6.80 2.90 -5.50
N LEU A 96 -8.02 3.38 -5.69
CA LEU A 96 -9.19 2.50 -5.67
C LEU A 96 -9.24 1.67 -6.95
N THR A 97 -8.94 0.38 -6.83
CA THR A 97 -9.16 -0.56 -7.93
C THR A 97 -10.64 -0.92 -8.01
N ARG A 98 -11.16 -1.23 -9.20
CA ARG A 98 -12.55 -1.67 -9.41
C ARG A 98 -12.98 -2.92 -8.61
N ARG A 99 -12.02 -3.61 -7.99
CA ARG A 99 -12.25 -4.80 -7.16
C ARG A 99 -12.40 -4.47 -5.67
N GLN A 100 -12.24 -3.21 -5.26
CA GLN A 100 -12.47 -2.82 -3.88
C GLN A 100 -13.96 -2.94 -3.53
N PRO A 101 -14.30 -3.35 -2.30
CA PRO A 101 -15.69 -3.48 -1.87
C PRO A 101 -16.43 -2.14 -1.97
N VAL A 102 -17.68 -2.19 -2.43
CA VAL A 102 -18.62 -1.05 -2.45
C VAL A 102 -18.81 -0.39 -1.07
N SER A 103 -18.38 -1.04 0.01
CA SER A 103 -18.48 -0.50 1.37
C SER A 103 -17.56 0.69 1.66
N PHE A 104 -16.61 1.02 0.76
CA PHE A 104 -15.67 2.14 0.93
C PHE A 104 -15.76 3.19 -0.17
N THR A 105 -16.68 3.01 -1.11
CA THR A 105 -16.90 3.91 -2.24
C THR A 105 -18.33 4.39 -2.31
N SER A 106 -18.54 5.62 -2.73
CA SER A 106 -19.85 6.14 -3.12
C SER A 106 -20.35 5.53 -4.44
N GLU A 107 -21.58 5.86 -4.82
CA GLU A 107 -22.23 5.35 -6.05
C GLU A 107 -21.48 5.73 -7.34
N ASP A 108 -20.74 6.84 -7.32
CA ASP A 108 -19.91 7.32 -8.43
C ASP A 108 -18.50 6.67 -8.45
N GLY A 109 -18.20 5.80 -7.48
CA GLY A 109 -16.92 5.10 -7.39
C GLY A 109 -15.79 5.91 -6.74
N THR A 110 -16.09 7.04 -6.11
CA THR A 110 -15.10 7.82 -5.33
C THR A 110 -14.99 7.31 -3.90
N SER A 111 -13.87 7.60 -3.23
CA SER A 111 -13.63 7.18 -1.84
C SER A 111 -14.61 7.85 -0.87
N LEU A 112 -15.10 7.10 0.12
CA LEU A 112 -15.82 7.67 1.26
C LEU A 112 -14.90 8.36 2.28
N MET A 113 -13.57 8.22 2.13
CA MET A 113 -12.62 8.97 2.94
C MET A 113 -12.75 10.47 2.63
N ARG A 114 -13.02 11.26 3.67
CA ARG A 114 -13.13 12.72 3.60
C ARG A 114 -11.84 13.33 3.04
N ASP A 115 -11.98 14.36 2.21
CA ASP A 115 -10.86 15.20 1.79
C ASP A 115 -10.38 16.06 2.97
N VAL A 116 -9.09 16.00 3.28
CA VAL A 116 -8.45 16.73 4.38
C VAL A 116 -7.51 17.83 3.90
N ASN A 117 -7.40 18.06 2.59
CA ASN A 117 -6.37 18.91 1.98
C ASN A 117 -6.44 20.37 2.41
N ASP A 118 -7.66 20.88 2.66
CA ASP A 118 -7.87 22.27 3.08
C ASP A 118 -7.63 22.50 4.59
N GLU A 119 -7.57 21.42 5.37
CA GLU A 119 -7.42 21.48 6.83
C GLU A 119 -6.02 21.01 7.28
N LEU A 120 -5.47 20.00 6.61
CA LEU A 120 -4.22 19.34 6.96
C LEU A 120 -3.02 20.16 6.50
N THR A 121 -2.25 20.67 7.45
CA THR A 121 -1.01 21.38 7.12
C THR A 121 0.06 20.43 6.61
N VAL A 122 1.02 20.94 5.82
CA VAL A 122 2.16 20.15 5.34
C VAL A 122 2.96 19.53 6.49
N SER A 123 3.15 20.26 7.59
CA SER A 123 3.83 19.74 8.78
C SER A 123 3.07 18.57 9.42
N GLU A 124 1.75 18.68 9.53
CA GLU A 124 0.93 17.58 10.05
C GLU A 124 0.93 16.37 9.13
N LEU A 125 0.94 16.56 7.82
CA LEU A 125 1.08 15.47 6.85
C LEU A 125 2.43 14.75 6.99
N ILE A 126 3.52 15.51 7.15
CA ILE A 126 4.87 14.95 7.38
C ILE A 126 4.88 14.09 8.65
N ASP A 127 4.33 14.62 9.74
CA ASP A 127 4.28 13.93 11.03
C ASP A 127 3.37 12.69 10.97
N LEU A 128 2.20 12.82 10.32
CA LEU A 128 1.27 11.72 10.10
C LEU A 128 1.91 10.58 9.31
N VAL A 129 2.63 10.89 8.24
CA VAL A 129 3.36 9.88 7.45
C VAL A 129 4.47 9.23 8.28
N ALA A 130 5.19 10.00 9.11
CA ALA A 130 6.20 9.47 10.02
C ALA A 130 5.59 8.52 11.06
N TYR A 131 4.36 8.77 11.51
CA TYR A 131 3.63 7.87 12.40
C TYR A 131 3.15 6.58 11.70
N LEU A 132 2.64 6.70 10.47
CA LEU A 132 2.09 5.57 9.70
C LEU A 132 3.17 4.63 9.16
N GLN A 133 4.26 5.15 8.63
CA GLN A 133 5.22 4.37 7.86
C GLN A 133 5.80 3.15 8.62
N PRO A 134 6.19 3.24 9.90
CA PRO A 134 6.69 2.09 10.66
C PRO A 134 5.66 0.95 10.86
N LYS A 135 4.37 1.22 10.59
CA LYS A 135 3.29 0.22 10.70
C LYS A 135 3.22 -0.71 9.49
N TYR A 136 3.87 -0.34 8.39
CA TYR A 136 3.94 -1.13 7.16
C TYR A 136 5.24 -1.93 7.14
N LYS A 137 5.11 -3.26 7.25
CA LYS A 137 6.23 -4.19 7.29
C LYS A 137 6.33 -4.94 5.98
N VAL A 138 7.54 -5.03 5.45
CA VAL A 138 7.79 -5.81 4.23
C VAL A 138 8.18 -7.21 4.66
N VAL A 139 7.42 -8.21 4.19
CA VAL A 139 7.73 -9.62 4.39
C VAL A 139 8.08 -10.27 3.05
N PRO A 140 9.13 -11.10 2.98
CA PRO A 140 9.44 -11.81 1.75
C PRO A 140 8.25 -12.65 1.28
N TYR A 141 7.99 -12.65 -0.03
CA TYR A 141 6.96 -13.49 -0.61
C TYR A 141 7.26 -14.96 -0.30
N ARG A 142 6.36 -15.65 0.41
CA ARG A 142 6.45 -17.11 0.58
C ARG A 142 6.05 -17.75 -0.74
N THR A 143 7.03 -18.34 -1.43
CA THR A 143 6.77 -19.21 -2.57
C THR A 143 5.83 -20.33 -2.15
N SER A 144 4.86 -20.68 -3.00
CA SER A 144 4.05 -21.87 -2.74
C SER A 144 4.99 -23.07 -2.68
N GLU A 145 5.01 -23.77 -1.53
CA GLU A 145 5.62 -25.08 -1.44
C GLU A 145 4.90 -25.98 -2.45
N TYR A 146 5.54 -26.24 -3.60
CA TYR A 146 4.98 -27.13 -4.60
C TYR A 146 4.95 -28.51 -3.96
N ARG A 147 3.77 -28.93 -3.49
CA ARG A 147 3.58 -30.30 -3.03
C ARG A 147 3.73 -31.15 -4.29
N LEU A 148 4.94 -31.66 -4.52
CA LEU A 148 5.18 -32.67 -5.55
C LEU A 148 4.10 -33.73 -5.31
N TYR A 149 3.18 -33.88 -6.26
CA TYR A 149 2.25 -34.99 -6.23
C TYR A 149 3.11 -36.23 -6.01
N GLN A 150 2.89 -36.95 -4.91
CA GLN A 150 3.46 -38.27 -4.76
C GLN A 150 2.87 -39.08 -5.90
N LEU A 151 3.61 -39.20 -7.00
CA LEU A 151 3.26 -40.09 -8.08
C LEU A 151 3.15 -41.46 -7.44
N ARG A 152 1.92 -42.00 -7.41
CA ARG A 152 1.67 -43.35 -6.91
C ARG A 152 2.44 -44.29 -7.83
N MET A 153 3.59 -44.78 -7.37
CA MET A 153 4.33 -45.81 -8.07
C MET A 153 3.50 -47.10 -8.00
N PRO A 154 3.27 -47.81 -9.12
CA PRO A 154 2.55 -49.08 -9.08
C PRO A 154 3.36 -50.08 -8.23
N ASP A 155 2.66 -50.78 -7.32
CA ASP A 155 3.28 -51.84 -6.51
C ASP A 155 3.89 -52.89 -7.44
N LYS A 156 5.17 -53.17 -7.21
CA LYS A 156 5.86 -54.28 -7.86
C LYS A 156 5.29 -55.56 -7.24
N ASN A 157 4.30 -56.15 -7.90
CA ASN A 157 3.87 -57.51 -7.60
C ASN A 157 5.07 -58.44 -7.75
N GLU A 158 5.69 -58.82 -6.64
CA GLU A 158 6.61 -59.95 -6.59
C GLU A 158 5.77 -61.21 -6.77
N GLY A 159 5.72 -61.67 -8.02
CA GLY A 159 5.21 -62.98 -8.36
C GLY A 159 6.09 -64.06 -7.73
N ASN A 160 5.44 -64.95 -6.98
CA ASN A 160 5.93 -66.28 -6.65
C ASN A 160 5.87 -67.17 -7.91
#